data_AF-A0A5J4PXA5-F1
#
_entry.id   AF-A0A5J4PXA5-F1
#
_cell.length_a   1.000
_cell.length_b   1.000
_cell.length_c   1.000
_cell.angle_alpha   90.00
_cell.angle_beta   90.00
_cell.angle_gamma   90.00
#
_symmetry.space_group_name_H-M   'P 1'
#
loop_
_entity.id
_entity.type
_entity.pdbx_description
1 polymer ?
#
loop_
_entity_poly.entity_id
_entity_poly.type
_entity_poly.pdbx_seq_one_letter_code
_entity_poly.pdbx_strand_id
1 'polypeptide(L)'
;LIEIKAPEVILRNEKRMLQESVDSLFDNSRKSSAVKTDANRPLKSLSDSLKGKQGRFRQNLLGKRVDYSARSVIVVGPELKMHECGIPKLMAAELYKPFIIRKLIERGIVKTVKSAKKIVDRKEPVIWDILEHVMKGHPVLLNRAPTLHRLGIQAFQPKMIEGKAIQLHPLACTAFNADFDGDQMAVHLPLGNEAILEAQMLMLASHNILNPANGAPITVPSQDMVLGLYYITKIRKGAKGEGLTFYGPEEALIAYNEGKVDIHALLKIIVKDLNENGEIVNIMHETSIGRVIVNEIVPPEVGYINKIISKKSLRDIISGVIKVCGVARTAEFLDGIKDLGYRMAFVGGLSFNLGDIIIPEEKEKLIQRGYDEVEQIINNYNMGFTTNNERYNQVIDAWTHVNRELSDILMNTISNDDQGFNSVYMMLDSGARGSKEQIRQLSGM
;
A
#
# COMPACT_ATOMS: atom_id res chain seq x y z
N LEU A 1 24.06 -63.61 23.66
CA LEU A 1 25.48 -63.42 24.06
C LEU A 1 25.68 -63.58 25.57
N ILE A 2 24.88 -62.92 26.40
CA ILE A 2 24.91 -63.11 27.87
C ILE A 2 24.55 -64.56 28.24
N GLU A 3 23.50 -65.11 27.64
CA GLU A 3 23.08 -66.52 27.87
C GLU A 3 24.13 -67.55 27.44
N ILE A 4 24.96 -67.23 26.45
CA ILE A 4 25.98 -68.14 25.90
C ILE A 4 27.35 -67.91 26.58
N LYS A 5 27.43 -67.05 27.61
CA LYS A 5 28.68 -66.69 28.33
C LYS A 5 29.82 -66.27 27.38
N ALA A 6 29.50 -65.43 26.40
CA ALA A 6 30.49 -64.92 25.45
C ALA A 6 31.62 -64.11 26.15
N PRO A 7 32.83 -64.07 25.59
CA PRO A 7 33.96 -63.32 26.13
C PRO A 7 33.64 -61.85 26.42
N GLU A 8 34.23 -61.31 27.48
CA GLU A 8 33.96 -59.95 27.99
C GLU A 8 34.21 -58.85 26.94
N VAL A 9 35.23 -59.04 26.09
CA VAL A 9 35.57 -58.10 25.00
C VAL A 9 34.41 -57.95 24.01
N ILE A 10 33.75 -59.07 23.64
CA ILE A 10 32.60 -59.06 22.72
C ILE A 10 31.40 -58.41 23.40
N LEU A 11 31.15 -58.73 24.67
CA LEU A 11 30.06 -58.11 25.45
C LEU A 11 30.24 -56.60 25.58
N ARG A 12 31.47 -56.11 25.76
CA ARG A 12 31.76 -54.67 25.84
C ARG A 12 31.53 -53.95 24.51
N ASN A 13 31.86 -54.58 23.39
CA ASN A 13 31.61 -54.03 22.07
C ASN A 13 30.10 -53.92 21.77
N GLU A 14 29.32 -54.95 22.11
CA GLU A 14 27.86 -54.97 21.91
C GLU A 14 27.13 -53.95 22.80
N LYS A 15 27.54 -53.81 24.06
CA LYS A 15 27.02 -52.76 24.94
C LYS A 15 27.29 -51.36 24.37
N ARG A 16 28.47 -51.14 23.77
CA ARG A 16 28.79 -49.90 23.08
C ARG A 16 27.89 -49.70 21.86
N MET A 17 27.72 -50.69 20.99
CA MET A 17 26.85 -50.60 19.81
C MET A 17 25.38 -50.34 20.19
N LEU A 18 24.90 -50.94 21.28
CA LEU A 18 23.56 -50.69 21.81
C LEU A 18 23.41 -49.25 22.28
N GLN A 19 24.34 -48.75 23.11
CA GLN A 19 24.35 -47.35 23.54
C GLN A 19 24.37 -46.41 22.33
N GLU A 20 25.21 -46.72 21.33
CA GLU A 20 25.33 -45.91 20.13
C GLU A 20 24.03 -45.86 19.30
N SER A 21 23.28 -46.95 19.25
CA SER A 21 21.99 -47.04 18.57
C SER A 21 20.92 -46.24 19.31
N VAL A 22 20.88 -46.33 20.64
CA VAL A 22 19.95 -45.56 21.50
C VAL A 22 20.25 -44.06 21.39
N ASP A 23 21.51 -43.66 21.46
CA ASP A 23 21.91 -42.25 21.30
C ASP A 23 21.48 -41.69 19.94
N SER A 24 21.64 -42.48 18.86
CA SER A 24 21.26 -42.06 17.51
C SER A 24 19.74 -41.94 17.33
N LEU A 25 18.95 -42.77 18.05
CA LEU A 25 17.50 -42.67 18.08
C LEU A 25 17.03 -41.34 18.72
N PHE A 26 17.64 -40.96 19.84
CA PHE A 26 17.26 -39.75 20.58
C PHE A 26 17.85 -38.48 19.98
N ASP A 27 19.14 -38.45 19.65
CA ASP A 27 19.83 -37.29 19.08
C ASP A 27 21.02 -37.70 18.20
N ASN A 28 20.74 -37.94 16.92
CA ASN A 28 21.73 -38.30 15.90
C ASN A 28 22.71 -37.14 15.57
N SER A 29 22.45 -35.92 16.05
CA SER A 29 23.24 -34.73 15.71
C SER A 29 24.42 -34.45 16.65
N ARG A 30 24.47 -35.12 17.82
CA ARG A 30 25.55 -34.92 18.81
C ARG A 30 26.83 -35.68 18.51
N LYS A 31 26.79 -36.68 17.61
CA LYS A 31 27.96 -37.48 17.23
C LYS A 31 28.74 -36.83 16.09
N SER A 32 30.05 -37.09 16.05
CA SER A 32 30.94 -36.63 14.97
C SER A 32 30.58 -37.21 13.60
N SER A 33 30.00 -38.41 13.57
CA SER A 33 29.45 -39.05 12.36
C SER A 33 28.00 -39.46 12.61
N ALA A 34 27.07 -38.69 12.06
CA ALA A 34 25.65 -39.01 12.11
C ALA A 34 25.36 -40.29 11.31
N VAL A 35 24.46 -41.14 11.81
CA VAL A 35 24.00 -42.32 11.07
C VAL A 35 23.19 -41.85 9.87
N LYS A 36 23.54 -42.35 8.68
CA LYS A 36 22.96 -41.94 7.41
C LYS A 36 22.16 -43.06 6.77
N THR A 37 21.19 -42.66 5.96
CA THR A 37 20.48 -43.52 5.02
C THR A 37 21.39 -43.89 3.84
N ASP A 38 20.99 -44.90 3.05
CA ASP A 38 21.66 -45.27 1.79
C ASP A 38 21.80 -44.09 0.81
N ALA A 39 20.89 -43.11 0.90
CA ALA A 39 20.95 -41.84 0.15
C ALA A 39 21.90 -40.78 0.75
N ASN A 40 22.80 -41.18 1.66
CA ASN A 40 23.77 -40.32 2.36
C ASN A 40 23.15 -39.13 3.12
N ARG A 41 21.85 -39.20 3.46
CA ARG A 41 21.16 -38.21 4.28
C ARG A 41 21.11 -38.67 5.74
N PRO A 42 21.40 -37.78 6.72
CA PRO A 42 21.32 -38.14 8.14
C PRO A 42 19.88 -38.53 8.51
N LEU A 43 19.74 -39.59 9.29
CA LEU A 43 18.44 -39.98 9.85
C LEU A 43 17.94 -38.92 10.82
N LYS A 44 16.63 -38.62 10.76
CA LYS A 44 15.97 -37.71 11.71
C LYS A 44 15.78 -38.42 13.05
N SER A 45 16.35 -37.86 14.10
CA SER A 45 16.14 -38.33 15.47
C SER A 45 14.81 -37.83 16.07
N LEU A 46 14.44 -38.34 17.25
CA LEU A 46 13.31 -37.83 18.02
C LEU A 46 13.48 -36.35 18.37
N SER A 47 14.69 -35.95 18.76
CA SER A 47 15.00 -34.56 19.07
C SER A 47 14.87 -33.66 17.84
N ASP A 48 15.34 -34.11 16.67
CA ASP A 48 15.21 -33.37 15.39
C ASP A 48 13.76 -33.19 14.94
N SER A 49 12.90 -34.14 15.31
CA SER A 49 11.46 -34.04 15.02
C SER A 49 10.78 -32.95 15.84
N LEU A 50 11.34 -32.58 17.00
CA LEU A 50 10.82 -31.54 17.87
C LEU A 50 11.46 -30.17 17.57
N LYS A 51 12.78 -30.11 17.38
CA LYS A 51 13.55 -28.87 17.23
C LYS A 51 13.64 -28.37 15.77
N GLY A 52 14.00 -27.10 15.60
CA GLY A 52 14.24 -26.50 14.28
C GLY A 52 12.99 -25.97 13.56
N LYS A 53 13.18 -25.41 12.35
CA LYS A 53 12.11 -24.77 11.56
C LYS A 53 11.05 -25.77 11.07
N GLN A 54 11.46 -26.98 10.73
CA GLN A 54 10.58 -28.09 10.33
C GLN A 54 10.15 -28.97 11.52
N GLY A 55 10.54 -28.61 12.74
CA GLY A 55 10.15 -29.34 13.94
C GLY A 55 8.69 -29.14 14.30
N ARG A 56 8.13 -30.05 15.10
CA ARG A 56 6.73 -30.05 15.51
C ARG A 56 6.25 -28.72 16.11
N PHE A 57 7.06 -28.08 16.94
CA PHE A 57 6.67 -26.82 17.59
C PHE A 57 6.42 -25.69 16.58
N ARG A 58 7.36 -25.44 15.67
CA ARG A 58 7.24 -24.32 14.73
C ARG A 58 6.31 -24.63 13.56
N GLN A 59 6.39 -25.83 12.99
CA GLN A 59 5.66 -26.15 11.78
C GLN A 59 4.23 -26.62 12.00
N ASN A 60 3.92 -27.28 13.14
CA ASN A 60 2.62 -27.93 13.36
C ASN A 60 1.82 -27.33 14.52
N LEU A 61 2.48 -26.92 15.60
CA LEU A 61 1.77 -26.33 16.74
C LEU A 61 1.47 -24.84 16.47
N LEU A 62 2.46 -24.08 16.04
CA LEU A 62 2.31 -22.66 15.69
C LEU A 62 1.85 -22.46 14.24
N GLY A 63 2.36 -23.26 13.31
CA GLY A 63 1.86 -23.33 11.93
C GLY A 63 0.75 -24.37 11.82
N LYS A 64 -0.46 -23.96 11.41
CA LYS A 64 -1.53 -24.90 11.06
C LYS A 64 -2.14 -24.52 9.73
N ARG A 65 -2.36 -25.54 8.90
CA ARG A 65 -3.25 -25.37 7.75
C ARG A 65 -4.68 -25.34 8.28
N VAL A 66 -5.46 -24.41 7.78
CA VAL A 66 -6.83 -24.16 8.25
C VAL A 66 -7.80 -24.32 7.09
N ASP A 67 -8.95 -24.92 7.39
CA ASP A 67 -10.08 -24.99 6.47
C ASP A 67 -10.75 -23.61 6.34
N TYR A 68 -11.74 -23.49 5.46
CA TYR A 68 -12.45 -22.22 5.19
C TYR A 68 -11.50 -21.08 4.80
N SER A 69 -10.49 -21.43 4.02
CA SER A 69 -9.51 -20.51 3.47
C SER A 69 -9.44 -20.62 1.95
N ALA A 70 -9.10 -19.51 1.30
CA ALA A 70 -8.88 -19.44 -0.14
C ALA A 70 -7.69 -18.53 -0.46
N ARG A 71 -7.17 -18.59 -1.68
CA ARG A 71 -6.12 -17.70 -2.16
C ARG A 71 -6.37 -17.35 -3.62
N SER A 72 -6.18 -16.08 -3.97
CA SER A 72 -6.16 -15.64 -5.37
C SER A 72 -5.30 -14.39 -5.54
N VAL A 73 -5.06 -14.03 -6.81
CA VAL A 73 -4.40 -12.78 -7.21
C VAL A 73 -5.29 -11.60 -6.85
N ILE A 74 -4.68 -10.51 -6.41
CA ILE A 74 -5.38 -9.26 -6.14
C ILE A 74 -5.38 -8.33 -7.34
N VAL A 75 -6.47 -7.60 -7.51
CA VAL A 75 -6.64 -6.55 -8.51
C VAL A 75 -7.22 -5.31 -7.82
N VAL A 76 -7.06 -4.15 -8.46
CA VAL A 76 -7.58 -2.89 -7.92
C VAL A 76 -9.11 -2.87 -7.98
N GLY A 77 -9.75 -2.50 -6.87
CA GLY A 77 -11.19 -2.23 -6.80
C GLY A 77 -11.44 -0.77 -6.42
N PRO A 78 -11.32 0.19 -7.36
CA PRO A 78 -11.38 1.62 -7.03
C PRO A 78 -12.76 2.05 -6.53
N GLU A 79 -13.84 1.41 -7.00
CA GLU A 79 -15.23 1.70 -6.61
C GLU A 79 -15.64 1.13 -5.25
N LEU A 80 -14.79 0.31 -4.63
CA LEU A 80 -15.07 -0.25 -3.31
C LEU A 80 -14.97 0.84 -2.24
N LYS A 81 -15.71 0.68 -1.15
CA LYS A 81 -15.51 1.47 0.06
C LYS A 81 -14.34 0.93 0.87
N MET A 82 -13.79 1.74 1.77
CA MET A 82 -12.63 1.36 2.58
C MET A 82 -12.80 0.06 3.39
N HIS A 83 -14.03 -0.27 3.80
CA HIS A 83 -14.35 -1.47 4.58
C HIS A 83 -14.76 -2.68 3.71
N GLU A 84 -14.83 -2.52 2.38
CA GLU A 84 -15.30 -3.56 1.46
C GLU A 84 -14.14 -4.24 0.72
N CYS A 85 -14.35 -5.50 0.34
CA CYS A 85 -13.48 -6.19 -0.62
C CYS A 85 -14.31 -6.96 -1.64
N GLY A 86 -13.82 -7.11 -2.86
CA GLY A 86 -14.49 -7.92 -3.87
C GLY A 86 -14.04 -9.38 -3.79
N ILE A 87 -14.97 -10.29 -3.55
CA ILE A 87 -14.71 -11.74 -3.53
C ILE A 87 -15.38 -12.41 -4.75
N PRO A 88 -14.62 -13.18 -5.55
CA PRO A 88 -15.18 -13.95 -6.66
C PRO A 88 -16.33 -14.87 -6.25
N LYS A 89 -17.42 -14.86 -7.00
CA LYS A 89 -18.61 -15.68 -6.71
C LYS A 89 -18.30 -17.17 -6.50
N LEU A 90 -17.39 -17.73 -7.31
CA LEU A 90 -16.99 -19.14 -7.21
C LEU A 90 -16.21 -19.45 -5.92
N MET A 91 -15.39 -18.51 -5.47
CA MET A 91 -14.65 -18.62 -4.23
C MET A 91 -15.59 -18.51 -3.03
N ALA A 92 -16.49 -17.52 -3.06
CA ALA A 92 -17.50 -17.34 -2.02
C ALA A 92 -18.42 -18.56 -1.89
N ALA A 93 -18.86 -19.17 -3.00
CA ALA A 93 -19.71 -20.37 -2.96
C ALA A 93 -19.03 -21.56 -2.26
N GLU A 94 -17.71 -21.72 -2.41
CA GLU A 94 -16.96 -22.78 -1.70
C GLU A 94 -16.72 -22.43 -0.23
N LEU A 95 -16.30 -21.19 0.08
CA LEU A 95 -16.07 -20.74 1.46
C LEU A 95 -17.34 -20.82 2.32
N TYR A 96 -18.47 -20.40 1.77
CA TYR A 96 -19.75 -20.33 2.49
C TYR A 96 -20.62 -21.59 2.32
N LYS A 97 -20.10 -22.67 1.71
CA LYS A 97 -20.87 -23.88 1.35
C LYS A 97 -21.78 -24.41 2.48
N PRO A 98 -21.33 -24.56 3.75
CA PRO A 98 -22.22 -25.03 4.82
C PRO A 98 -23.36 -24.07 5.16
N PHE A 99 -23.10 -22.75 5.10
CA PHE A 99 -24.10 -21.72 5.39
C PHE A 99 -25.19 -21.67 4.31
N ILE A 100 -24.79 -21.83 3.05
CA ILE A 100 -25.73 -21.93 1.92
C ILE A 100 -26.62 -23.17 2.10
N ILE A 101 -26.04 -24.33 2.41
CA ILE A 101 -26.79 -25.58 2.63
C ILE A 101 -27.81 -25.41 3.75
N ARG A 102 -27.42 -24.80 4.87
CA ARG A 102 -28.32 -24.53 5.99
C ARG A 102 -29.49 -23.63 5.55
N LYS A 103 -29.21 -22.54 4.84
CA LYS A 103 -30.24 -21.60 4.36
C LYS A 103 -31.18 -22.21 3.33
N LEU A 104 -30.70 -23.09 2.46
CA LEU A 104 -31.54 -23.83 1.50
C LEU A 104 -32.56 -24.73 2.20
N ILE A 105 -32.17 -25.36 3.32
CA ILE A 105 -33.06 -26.20 4.13
C ILE A 105 -34.03 -25.34 4.93
N GLU A 106 -33.56 -24.27 5.58
CA GLU A 106 -34.40 -23.32 6.34
C GLU A 106 -35.51 -22.69 5.48
N ARG A 107 -35.21 -22.40 4.20
CA ARG A 107 -36.19 -21.85 3.24
C ARG A 107 -37.10 -22.91 2.61
N GLY A 108 -36.92 -24.19 2.93
CA GLY A 108 -37.74 -25.29 2.40
C GLY A 108 -37.51 -25.64 0.92
N ILE A 109 -36.48 -25.08 0.28
CA ILE A 109 -36.14 -25.35 -1.14
C ILE A 109 -35.71 -26.81 -1.31
N VAL A 110 -35.02 -27.36 -0.31
CA VAL A 110 -34.60 -28.76 -0.26
C VAL A 110 -34.83 -29.36 1.12
N LYS A 111 -35.20 -30.64 1.14
CA LYS A 111 -35.46 -31.38 2.40
C LYS A 111 -34.21 -32.06 2.97
N THR A 112 -33.19 -32.33 2.15
CA THR A 112 -32.01 -33.11 2.58
C THR A 112 -30.70 -32.40 2.26
N VAL A 113 -29.69 -32.62 3.10
CA VAL A 113 -28.32 -32.10 2.93
C VAL A 113 -27.68 -32.60 1.62
N LYS A 114 -27.95 -33.85 1.22
CA LYS A 114 -27.40 -34.42 -0.04
C LYS A 114 -27.96 -33.70 -1.27
N SER A 115 -29.25 -33.39 -1.29
CA SER A 115 -29.86 -32.61 -2.38
C SER A 115 -29.32 -31.18 -2.38
N ALA A 116 -29.22 -30.54 -1.21
CA ALA A 116 -28.64 -29.20 -1.08
C ALA A 116 -27.21 -29.15 -1.63
N LYS A 117 -26.37 -30.14 -1.27
CA LYS A 117 -24.99 -30.24 -1.77
C LYS A 117 -24.94 -30.35 -3.29
N LYS A 118 -25.81 -31.17 -3.91
CA LYS A 118 -25.87 -31.29 -5.38
C LYS A 118 -26.23 -29.97 -6.06
N ILE A 119 -27.18 -29.21 -5.50
CA ILE A 119 -27.55 -27.87 -6.00
C ILE A 119 -26.33 -26.95 -5.92
N VAL A 120 -25.67 -26.90 -4.76
CA VAL A 120 -24.47 -26.06 -4.53
C VAL A 120 -23.33 -26.41 -5.49
N ASP A 121 -23.01 -27.69 -5.65
CA ASP A 121 -21.94 -28.16 -6.53
C ASP A 121 -22.26 -27.88 -8.02
N ARG A 122 -23.55 -27.88 -8.41
CA ARG A 122 -24.03 -27.50 -9.75
C ARG A 122 -24.10 -26.00 -9.98
N LYS A 123 -23.97 -25.17 -8.93
CA LYS A 123 -24.00 -23.71 -9.00
C LYS A 123 -25.28 -23.15 -9.65
N GLU A 124 -26.43 -23.74 -9.28
CA GLU A 124 -27.74 -23.26 -9.74
C GLU A 124 -28.01 -21.80 -9.35
N PRO A 125 -28.77 -21.03 -10.15
CA PRO A 125 -28.96 -19.59 -9.93
C PRO A 125 -29.47 -19.21 -8.53
N VAL A 126 -30.32 -20.05 -7.94
CA VAL A 126 -30.93 -19.83 -6.61
C VAL A 126 -29.89 -19.63 -5.49
N ILE A 127 -28.67 -20.15 -5.67
CA ILE A 127 -27.60 -20.02 -4.66
C ILE A 127 -27.09 -18.59 -4.56
N TRP A 128 -27.06 -17.83 -5.65
CA TRP A 128 -26.43 -16.51 -5.67
C TRP A 128 -27.18 -15.52 -4.77
N ASP A 129 -28.51 -15.53 -4.82
CA ASP A 129 -29.36 -14.71 -3.96
C ASP A 129 -29.20 -15.06 -2.48
N ILE A 130 -29.05 -16.36 -2.17
CA ILE A 130 -28.81 -16.82 -0.80
C ILE A 130 -27.42 -16.41 -0.33
N LEU A 131 -26.43 -16.55 -1.20
CA LEU A 131 -25.03 -16.23 -0.91
C LEU A 131 -24.86 -14.74 -0.63
N GLU A 132 -25.46 -13.87 -1.43
CA GLU A 132 -25.42 -12.41 -1.20
C GLU A 132 -26.00 -12.06 0.17
N HIS A 133 -27.11 -12.68 0.56
CA HIS A 133 -27.71 -12.46 1.87
C HIS A 133 -26.85 -13.01 3.02
N VAL A 134 -26.21 -14.16 2.84
CA VAL A 134 -25.32 -14.79 3.85
C VAL A 134 -24.03 -13.98 4.04
N MET A 135 -23.50 -13.41 2.97
CA MET A 135 -22.28 -12.60 3.01
C MET A 135 -22.51 -11.26 3.73
N LYS A 136 -23.73 -10.71 3.67
CA LYS A 136 -24.06 -9.43 4.31
C LYS A 136 -23.93 -9.53 5.84
N GLY A 137 -23.03 -8.72 6.41
CA GLY A 137 -22.74 -8.75 7.84
C GLY A 137 -21.84 -9.91 8.29
N HIS A 138 -21.23 -10.63 7.34
CA HIS A 138 -20.25 -11.67 7.61
C HIS A 138 -18.89 -11.28 6.99
N PRO A 139 -17.97 -10.66 7.76
CA PRO A 139 -16.70 -10.20 7.23
C PRO A 139 -15.78 -11.38 6.87
N VAL A 140 -14.79 -11.10 6.03
CA VAL A 140 -13.69 -12.02 5.70
C VAL A 140 -12.35 -11.39 6.08
N LEU A 141 -11.39 -12.21 6.46
CA LEU A 141 -10.04 -11.75 6.79
C LEU A 141 -9.13 -11.90 5.57
N LEU A 142 -8.56 -10.79 5.11
CA LEU A 142 -7.52 -10.80 4.08
C LEU A 142 -6.14 -10.77 4.75
N ASN A 143 -5.22 -11.57 4.23
CA ASN A 143 -3.84 -11.64 4.69
C ASN A 143 -2.88 -11.72 3.50
N ARG A 144 -1.79 -10.95 3.55
CA ARG A 144 -0.67 -11.04 2.62
C ARG A 144 0.58 -11.58 3.33
N ALA A 145 1.22 -12.55 2.70
CA ALA A 145 2.51 -13.06 3.16
C ALA A 145 3.65 -12.28 2.48
N PRO A 146 4.72 -11.89 3.20
CA PRO A 146 4.95 -12.05 4.64
C PRO A 146 4.19 -11.03 5.50
N THR A 147 3.62 -11.48 6.62
CA THR A 147 2.94 -10.60 7.59
C THR A 147 3.95 -10.01 8.57
N LEU A 148 4.31 -8.73 8.39
CA LEU A 148 5.33 -8.05 9.22
C LEU A 148 4.75 -7.40 10.49
N HIS A 149 3.50 -6.97 10.43
CA HIS A 149 2.82 -6.28 11.53
C HIS A 149 1.31 -6.57 11.49
N ARG A 150 0.59 -6.20 12.54
CA ARG A 150 -0.85 -6.52 12.68
C ARG A 150 -1.71 -6.08 11.49
N LEU A 151 -1.38 -4.95 10.85
CA LEU A 151 -2.13 -4.43 9.70
C LEU A 151 -2.00 -5.28 8.42
N GLY A 152 -1.13 -6.30 8.42
CA GLY A 152 -1.05 -7.28 7.34
C GLY A 152 -2.19 -8.32 7.38
N ILE A 153 -3.06 -8.25 8.40
CA ILE A 153 -4.33 -8.97 8.46
C ILE A 153 -5.44 -7.97 8.81
N GLN A 154 -6.43 -7.83 7.94
CA GLN A 154 -7.58 -6.96 8.18
C GLN A 154 -8.88 -7.65 7.75
N ALA A 155 -9.98 -7.25 8.38
CA ALA A 155 -11.31 -7.68 8.04
C ALA A 155 -11.94 -6.73 7.01
N PHE A 156 -12.69 -7.31 6.08
CA PHE A 156 -13.45 -6.59 5.07
C PHE A 156 -14.84 -7.22 4.94
N GLN A 157 -15.82 -6.38 4.62
CA GLN A 157 -17.14 -6.82 4.21
C GLN A 157 -17.06 -7.29 2.75
N PRO A 158 -17.33 -8.58 2.47
CA PRO A 158 -17.18 -9.08 1.12
C PRO A 158 -18.37 -8.64 0.24
N LYS A 159 -18.07 -8.15 -0.96
CA LYS A 159 -19.01 -7.89 -2.05
C LYS A 159 -18.78 -8.93 -3.14
N MET A 160 -19.86 -9.54 -3.62
CA MET A 160 -19.75 -10.55 -4.66
C MET A 160 -19.35 -9.89 -5.98
N ILE A 161 -18.30 -10.41 -6.63
CA ILE A 161 -17.84 -9.95 -7.93
C ILE A 161 -17.72 -11.10 -8.92
N GLU A 162 -17.77 -10.74 -10.20
CA GLU A 162 -17.45 -11.63 -11.30
C GLU A 162 -15.94 -11.84 -11.44
N GLY A 163 -15.55 -12.92 -12.12
CA GLY A 163 -14.15 -13.26 -12.36
C GLY A 163 -13.54 -14.18 -11.29
N LYS A 164 -12.20 -14.13 -11.16
CA LYS A 164 -11.42 -15.02 -10.28
C LYS A 164 -10.44 -14.29 -9.34
N ALA A 165 -10.22 -13.00 -9.56
CA ALA A 165 -9.29 -12.20 -8.76
C ALA A 165 -10.03 -11.49 -7.62
N ILE A 166 -9.34 -11.27 -6.50
CA ILE A 166 -9.87 -10.54 -5.36
C ILE A 166 -9.69 -9.04 -5.62
N GLN A 167 -10.74 -8.24 -5.46
CA GLN A 167 -10.60 -6.79 -5.52
C GLN A 167 -10.27 -6.22 -4.15
N LEU A 168 -9.20 -5.44 -4.07
CA LEU A 168 -8.77 -4.76 -2.86
C LEU A 168 -8.92 -3.24 -3.02
N HIS A 169 -9.33 -2.59 -1.94
CA HIS A 169 -9.39 -1.14 -1.88
C HIS A 169 -7.98 -0.51 -1.99
N PRO A 170 -7.75 0.50 -2.86
CA PRO A 170 -6.42 1.09 -3.07
C PRO A 170 -5.74 1.62 -1.81
N LEU A 171 -6.51 2.21 -0.88
CA LEU A 171 -5.94 2.76 0.37
C LEU A 171 -5.48 1.68 1.36
N ALA A 172 -5.91 0.42 1.20
CA ALA A 172 -5.46 -0.68 2.04
C ALA A 172 -4.10 -1.25 1.58
N CYS A 173 -3.68 -0.99 0.34
CA CYS A 173 -2.43 -1.52 -0.23
C CYS A 173 -1.19 -1.15 0.58
N THR A 174 -1.13 0.07 1.12
CA THR A 174 0.00 0.52 1.96
C THR A 174 0.12 -0.30 3.24
N ALA A 175 -1.00 -0.66 3.86
CA ALA A 175 -1.04 -1.49 5.05
C ALA A 175 -0.62 -2.93 4.75
N PHE A 176 -1.02 -3.50 3.62
CA PHE A 176 -0.56 -4.83 3.22
C PHE A 176 0.84 -4.85 2.59
N ASN A 177 1.42 -3.68 2.34
CA ASN A 177 2.61 -3.47 1.52
C ASN A 177 2.48 -4.13 0.12
N ALA A 178 1.26 -4.11 -0.43
CA ALA A 178 0.87 -4.86 -1.62
C ALA A 178 0.81 -3.96 -2.86
N ASP A 179 1.09 -4.55 -4.02
CA ASP A 179 0.91 -3.97 -5.34
C ASP A 179 0.10 -4.91 -6.24
N PHE A 180 -0.16 -4.48 -7.48
CA PHE A 180 -1.08 -5.18 -8.40
C PHE A 180 -0.32 -5.80 -9.60
N ASP A 181 0.89 -6.30 -9.38
CA ASP A 181 1.77 -6.88 -10.41
C ASP A 181 1.73 -8.43 -10.44
N GLY A 182 0.90 -9.06 -9.61
CA GLY A 182 0.80 -10.52 -9.49
C GLY A 182 0.69 -11.03 -8.05
N ASP A 183 0.75 -10.12 -7.08
CA ASP A 183 0.55 -10.41 -5.67
C ASP A 183 -0.72 -11.21 -5.37
N GLN A 184 -0.62 -12.07 -4.35
CA GLN A 184 -1.71 -12.96 -3.92
C GLN A 184 -2.06 -12.73 -2.45
N MET A 185 -3.34 -12.77 -2.15
CA MET A 185 -3.84 -12.70 -0.78
C MET A 185 -4.59 -13.97 -0.40
N ALA A 186 -4.45 -14.37 0.85
CA ALA A 186 -5.24 -15.42 1.46
C ALA A 186 -6.49 -14.81 2.12
N VAL A 187 -7.62 -15.47 1.93
CA VAL A 187 -8.91 -15.14 2.54
C VAL A 187 -9.21 -16.18 3.60
N HIS A 188 -9.64 -15.77 4.78
CA HIS A 188 -10.10 -16.66 5.84
C HIS A 188 -11.49 -16.25 6.31
N LEU A 189 -12.35 -17.23 6.57
CA LEU A 189 -13.72 -17.01 7.02
C LEU A 189 -13.84 -17.22 8.54
N PRO A 190 -14.16 -16.19 9.35
CA PRO A 190 -14.46 -16.38 10.77
C PRO A 190 -15.78 -17.14 10.92
N LEU A 191 -15.84 -18.19 11.74
CA LEU A 191 -17.03 -19.05 11.85
C LEU A 191 -17.86 -18.81 13.13
N GLY A 192 -17.20 -18.54 14.25
CA GLY A 192 -17.86 -18.28 15.53
C GLY A 192 -18.47 -16.88 15.56
N ASN A 193 -19.59 -16.71 16.25
CA ASN A 193 -20.26 -15.42 16.38
C ASN A 193 -19.34 -14.39 17.07
N GLU A 194 -18.56 -14.83 18.06
CA GLU A 194 -17.58 -14.03 18.77
C GLU A 194 -16.46 -13.58 17.83
N ALA A 195 -15.97 -14.47 16.96
CA ALA A 195 -14.92 -14.17 15.99
C ALA A 195 -15.42 -13.22 14.88
N ILE A 196 -16.67 -13.37 14.45
CA ILE A 196 -17.32 -12.45 13.50
C ILE A 196 -17.43 -11.06 14.12
N LEU A 197 -17.89 -10.97 15.37
CA LEU A 197 -18.04 -9.71 16.10
C LEU A 197 -16.68 -9.05 16.36
N GLU A 198 -15.67 -9.82 16.73
CA GLU A 198 -14.28 -9.35 16.86
C GLU A 198 -13.75 -8.77 15.54
N ALA A 199 -13.99 -9.48 14.43
CA ALA A 199 -13.56 -9.02 13.11
C ALA A 199 -14.24 -7.69 12.72
N GLN A 200 -15.53 -7.53 13.01
CA GLN A 200 -16.28 -6.30 12.73
C GLN A 200 -15.86 -5.13 13.62
N MET A 201 -15.65 -5.38 14.91
CA MET A 201 -15.37 -4.31 15.87
C MET A 201 -13.91 -3.89 15.87
N LEU A 202 -12.97 -4.83 15.73
CA LEU A 202 -11.54 -4.56 15.95
C LEU A 202 -10.70 -4.64 14.67
N MET A 203 -11.04 -5.52 13.75
CA MET A 203 -10.17 -5.83 12.60
C MET A 203 -10.60 -5.15 11.29
N LEU A 204 -11.76 -4.50 11.26
CA LEU A 204 -12.27 -3.85 10.05
C LEU A 204 -11.28 -2.82 9.52
N ALA A 205 -11.04 -2.81 8.21
CA ALA A 205 -10.03 -1.95 7.60
C ALA A 205 -10.27 -0.45 7.87
N SER A 206 -11.54 -0.02 7.91
CA SER A 206 -11.94 1.35 8.24
C SER A 206 -11.60 1.78 9.66
N HIS A 207 -11.38 0.85 10.60
CA HIS A 207 -10.93 1.20 11.96
C HIS A 207 -9.41 1.39 12.04
N ASN A 208 -8.68 0.83 11.09
CA ASN A 208 -7.23 0.70 11.10
C ASN A 208 -6.54 1.78 10.24
N ILE A 209 -6.93 3.04 10.44
CA ILE A 209 -6.44 4.22 9.70
C ILE A 209 -5.07 4.69 10.21
N LEU A 210 -4.77 4.44 11.49
CA LEU A 210 -3.54 4.89 12.15
C LEU A 210 -2.51 3.77 12.27
N ASN A 211 -1.25 4.12 12.11
CA ASN A 211 -0.12 3.25 12.36
C ASN A 211 0.03 3.03 13.88
N PRO A 212 0.04 1.78 14.37
CA PRO A 212 0.18 1.47 15.79
C PRO A 212 1.50 1.95 16.41
N ALA A 213 2.56 2.08 15.60
CA ALA A 213 3.90 2.38 16.09
C ALA A 213 4.10 3.87 16.42
N ASN A 214 3.46 4.78 15.69
CA ASN A 214 3.71 6.21 15.80
C ASN A 214 2.45 7.09 15.74
N GLY A 215 1.25 6.50 15.64
CA GLY A 215 -0.01 7.23 15.60
C GLY A 215 -0.25 8.04 14.32
N ALA A 216 0.61 7.91 13.31
CA ALA A 216 0.43 8.61 12.04
C ALA A 216 -0.57 7.88 11.12
N PRO A 217 -1.31 8.58 10.25
CA PRO A 217 -2.16 7.94 9.26
C PRO A 217 -1.36 7.04 8.32
N ILE A 218 -1.82 5.80 8.12
CA ILE A 218 -1.21 4.83 7.19
C ILE A 218 -1.97 4.74 5.87
N THR A 219 -3.29 4.92 5.90
CA THR A 219 -4.19 4.89 4.73
C THR A 219 -4.22 6.27 4.07
N VAL A 220 -3.04 6.73 3.64
CA VAL A 220 -2.90 8.00 2.91
C VAL A 220 -3.00 7.69 1.40
N PRO A 221 -3.81 8.45 0.64
CA PRO A 221 -3.80 8.37 -0.81
C PRO A 221 -2.38 8.45 -1.38
N SER A 222 -2.14 7.70 -2.45
CA SER A 222 -0.81 7.54 -3.04
C SER A 222 -0.85 7.75 -4.55
N GLN A 223 0.31 8.05 -5.13
CA GLN A 223 0.52 8.14 -6.58
C GLN A 223 -0.54 9.03 -7.25
N ASP A 224 -1.29 8.48 -8.20
CA ASP A 224 -2.22 9.19 -9.08
C ASP A 224 -3.31 9.95 -8.31
N MET A 225 -3.77 9.39 -7.17
CA MET A 225 -4.75 10.08 -6.31
C MET A 225 -4.19 11.41 -5.80
N VAL A 226 -2.93 11.41 -5.34
CA VAL A 226 -2.26 12.62 -4.87
C VAL A 226 -2.02 13.59 -6.02
N LEU A 227 -1.63 13.07 -7.19
CA LEU A 227 -1.39 13.90 -8.36
C LEU A 227 -2.66 14.65 -8.81
N GLY A 228 -3.82 13.98 -8.84
CA GLY A 228 -5.10 14.60 -9.17
C GLY A 228 -5.52 15.67 -8.15
N LEU A 229 -5.34 15.41 -6.85
CA LEU A 229 -5.63 16.38 -5.79
C LEU A 229 -4.66 17.58 -5.82
N TYR A 230 -3.40 17.34 -6.14
CA TYR A 230 -2.42 18.39 -6.31
C TYR A 230 -2.77 19.26 -7.53
N TYR A 231 -3.12 18.65 -8.65
CA TYR A 231 -3.54 19.34 -9.87
C TYR A 231 -4.74 20.26 -9.61
N ILE A 232 -5.84 19.72 -9.07
CA ILE A 232 -7.07 20.49 -8.86
C ILE A 232 -6.86 21.66 -7.88
N THR A 233 -5.96 21.53 -6.90
CA THR A 233 -5.72 22.57 -5.89
C THR A 233 -4.64 23.59 -6.26
N LYS A 234 -3.95 23.38 -7.38
CA LYS A 234 -2.94 24.31 -7.92
C LYS A 234 -3.63 25.48 -8.62
N ILE A 235 -3.06 26.67 -8.43
CA ILE A 235 -3.55 27.93 -9.00
C ILE A 235 -2.67 28.31 -10.19
N ARG A 236 -3.28 28.81 -11.25
CA ARG A 236 -2.59 29.31 -12.45
C ARG A 236 -2.85 30.81 -12.58
N LYS A 237 -1.77 31.59 -12.75
CA LYS A 237 -1.87 33.05 -12.95
C LYS A 237 -2.24 33.34 -14.41
N GLY A 238 -3.14 34.27 -14.64
CA GLY A 238 -3.68 34.60 -15.96
C GLY A 238 -4.75 33.64 -16.46
N ALA A 239 -5.29 32.78 -15.58
CA ALA A 239 -6.35 31.85 -15.95
C ALA A 239 -7.69 32.58 -16.20
N LYS A 240 -8.55 31.96 -17.00
CA LYS A 240 -9.83 32.56 -17.40
C LYS A 240 -10.71 32.82 -16.17
N GLY A 241 -11.16 34.06 -16.00
CA GLY A 241 -12.02 34.46 -14.88
C GLY A 241 -11.27 34.84 -13.60
N GLU A 242 -9.95 35.03 -13.66
CA GLU A 242 -9.16 35.54 -12.52
C GLU A 242 -9.71 36.87 -11.97
N GLY A 243 -9.77 36.96 -10.63
CA GLY A 243 -10.22 38.16 -9.90
C GLY A 243 -11.73 38.31 -9.77
N LEU A 244 -12.53 37.40 -10.33
CA LEU A 244 -13.98 37.41 -10.12
C LEU A 244 -14.34 37.11 -8.66
N THR A 245 -15.44 37.72 -8.22
CA THR A 245 -15.96 37.56 -6.86
C THR A 245 -17.33 36.88 -6.93
N PHE A 246 -17.52 35.85 -6.11
CA PHE A 246 -18.75 35.07 -6.01
C PHE A 246 -19.31 35.10 -4.59
N TYR A 247 -20.64 35.09 -4.48
CA TYR A 247 -21.32 35.12 -3.19
C TYR A 247 -21.32 33.76 -2.49
N GLY A 248 -21.04 32.67 -3.21
CA GLY A 248 -20.99 31.33 -2.64
C GLY A 248 -20.36 30.29 -3.56
N PRO A 249 -20.12 29.06 -3.04
CA PRO A 249 -19.51 27.97 -3.81
C PRO A 249 -20.40 27.50 -4.98
N GLU A 250 -21.73 27.52 -4.80
CA GLU A 250 -22.69 27.11 -5.83
C GLU A 250 -22.61 28.00 -7.09
N GLU A 251 -22.50 29.32 -6.90
CA GLU A 251 -22.38 30.27 -8.00
C GLU A 251 -21.07 30.09 -8.78
N ALA A 252 -19.97 29.85 -8.06
CA ALA A 252 -18.67 29.57 -8.66
C ALA A 252 -18.70 28.27 -9.49
N LEU A 253 -19.40 27.23 -9.02
CA LEU A 253 -19.58 25.98 -9.76
C LEU A 253 -20.45 26.16 -11.01
N ILE A 254 -21.51 26.97 -10.94
CA ILE A 254 -22.31 27.30 -12.13
C ILE A 254 -21.43 28.03 -13.16
N ALA A 255 -20.62 28.99 -12.74
CA ALA A 255 -19.72 29.72 -13.63
C ALA A 255 -18.66 28.81 -14.28
N TYR A 256 -18.18 27.80 -13.55
CA TYR A 256 -17.31 26.76 -14.09
C TYR A 256 -18.02 25.89 -15.14
N ASN A 257 -19.23 25.42 -14.84
CA ASN A 257 -20.02 24.58 -15.75
C ASN A 257 -20.40 25.31 -17.05
N GLU A 258 -20.64 26.63 -16.99
CA GLU A 258 -20.86 27.51 -18.14
C GLU A 258 -19.55 27.88 -18.89
N GLY A 259 -18.40 27.38 -18.42
CA GLY A 259 -17.10 27.64 -19.02
C GLY A 259 -16.64 29.10 -18.92
N LYS A 260 -17.19 29.88 -17.99
CA LYS A 260 -16.81 31.29 -17.76
C LYS A 260 -15.53 31.41 -16.97
N VAL A 261 -15.22 30.43 -16.12
CA VAL A 261 -14.07 30.42 -15.23
C VAL A 261 -13.32 29.09 -15.35
N ASP A 262 -11.99 29.15 -15.28
CA ASP A 262 -11.13 27.96 -15.26
C ASP A 262 -10.95 27.41 -13.84
N ILE A 263 -10.70 26.11 -13.71
CA ILE A 263 -10.62 25.41 -12.42
C ILE A 263 -9.46 25.91 -11.53
N HIS A 264 -8.39 26.39 -12.17
CA HIS A 264 -7.18 26.91 -11.54
C HIS A 264 -7.19 28.43 -11.34
N ALA A 265 -8.26 29.13 -11.72
CA ALA A 265 -8.33 30.58 -11.59
C ALA A 265 -8.38 31.02 -10.12
N LEU A 266 -7.71 32.14 -9.82
CA LEU A 266 -7.75 32.77 -8.51
C LEU A 266 -9.00 33.64 -8.40
N LEU A 267 -9.85 33.34 -7.42
CA LEU A 267 -11.19 33.91 -7.25
C LEU A 267 -11.41 34.34 -5.79
N LYS A 268 -12.36 35.24 -5.56
CA LYS A 268 -12.84 35.61 -4.22
C LYS A 268 -14.19 34.97 -3.98
N ILE A 269 -14.27 34.03 -3.04
CA ILE A 269 -15.51 33.28 -2.78
C ILE A 269 -15.83 33.37 -1.29
N ILE A 270 -17.09 33.65 -0.97
CA ILE A 270 -17.58 33.55 0.41
C ILE A 270 -17.84 32.07 0.70
N VAL A 271 -17.10 31.52 1.66
CA VAL A 271 -17.21 30.11 2.06
C VAL A 271 -17.48 30.02 3.56
N LYS A 272 -18.13 28.91 3.96
CA LYS A 272 -18.33 28.57 5.37
C LYS A 272 -17.01 28.05 5.93
N ASP A 273 -16.47 28.74 6.92
CA ASP A 273 -15.22 28.40 7.58
C ASP A 273 -15.35 28.58 9.10
N LEU A 274 -14.41 28.02 9.86
CA LEU A 274 -14.38 28.12 11.30
C LEU A 274 -13.68 29.40 11.73
N ASN A 275 -14.34 30.17 12.60
CA ASN A 275 -13.70 31.28 13.31
C ASN A 275 -12.74 30.79 14.40
N GLU A 276 -11.96 31.72 14.98
CA GLU A 276 -11.06 31.46 16.12
C GLU A 276 -11.75 30.79 17.33
N ASN A 277 -13.07 30.95 17.44
CA ASN A 277 -13.91 30.35 18.49
C ASN A 277 -14.50 28.97 18.11
N GLY A 278 -14.22 28.44 16.91
CA GLY A 278 -14.77 27.16 16.43
C GLY A 278 -16.21 27.23 15.90
N GLU A 279 -16.73 28.42 15.66
CA GLU A 279 -18.06 28.64 15.08
C GLU A 279 -17.99 28.75 13.56
N ILE A 280 -18.97 28.17 12.85
CA ILE A 280 -19.05 28.22 11.39
C ILE A 280 -19.60 29.59 10.97
N VAL A 281 -18.77 30.37 10.27
CA VAL A 281 -19.13 31.68 9.74
C VAL A 281 -18.81 31.78 8.25
N ASN A 282 -19.44 32.76 7.59
CA ASN A 282 -19.18 33.04 6.18
C ASN A 282 -18.00 34.02 6.07
N ILE A 283 -16.87 33.57 5.54
CA ILE A 283 -15.66 34.37 5.34
C ILE A 283 -15.34 34.43 3.86
N MET A 284 -14.92 35.60 3.38
CA MET A 284 -14.42 35.77 2.02
C MET A 284 -12.96 35.30 1.95
N HIS A 285 -12.72 34.25 1.17
CA HIS A 285 -11.38 33.69 0.94
C HIS A 285 -10.94 33.88 -0.50
N GLU A 286 -9.65 34.14 -0.70
CA GLU A 286 -9.00 34.06 -2.01
C GLU A 286 -8.67 32.59 -2.30
N THR A 287 -9.39 31.96 -3.22
CA THR A 287 -9.33 30.51 -3.46
C THR A 287 -9.53 30.17 -4.95
N SER A 288 -9.62 28.88 -5.29
CA SER A 288 -9.93 28.43 -6.65
C SER A 288 -11.15 27.51 -6.66
N ILE A 289 -11.81 27.35 -7.81
CA ILE A 289 -12.92 26.40 -7.98
C ILE A 289 -12.48 24.99 -7.58
N GLY A 290 -11.26 24.60 -7.95
CA GLY A 290 -10.73 23.31 -7.57
C GLY A 290 -10.62 23.09 -6.06
N ARG A 291 -10.24 24.12 -5.29
CA ARG A 291 -10.24 24.04 -3.82
C ARG A 291 -11.66 24.00 -3.25
N VAL A 292 -12.62 24.70 -3.85
CA VAL A 292 -14.03 24.63 -3.45
C VAL A 292 -14.56 23.20 -3.61
N ILE A 293 -14.31 22.55 -4.76
CA ILE A 293 -14.73 21.17 -5.03
C ILE A 293 -14.16 20.20 -3.98
N VAL A 294 -12.89 20.35 -3.61
CA VAL A 294 -12.31 19.49 -2.55
C VAL A 294 -13.00 19.71 -1.21
N ASN A 295 -13.32 20.96 -0.87
CA ASN A 295 -13.96 21.30 0.41
C ASN A 295 -15.41 20.83 0.52
N GLU A 296 -16.08 20.45 -0.57
CA GLU A 296 -17.39 19.77 -0.50
C GLU A 296 -17.30 18.39 0.17
N ILE A 297 -16.13 17.74 0.10
CA ILE A 297 -15.87 16.42 0.69
C ILE A 297 -15.38 16.56 2.14
N VAL A 298 -14.76 17.69 2.47
CA VAL A 298 -14.22 17.96 3.80
C VAL A 298 -15.38 18.13 4.79
N PRO A 299 -15.35 17.45 5.95
CA PRO A 299 -16.36 17.68 6.98
C PRO A 299 -16.35 19.15 7.45
N PRO A 300 -17.53 19.78 7.62
CA PRO A 300 -17.62 21.20 7.97
C PRO A 300 -16.94 21.54 9.31
N GLU A 301 -16.80 20.55 10.21
CA GLU A 301 -16.15 20.69 11.51
C GLU A 301 -14.63 20.87 11.43
N VAL A 302 -14.00 20.59 10.28
CA VAL A 302 -12.55 20.74 10.07
C VAL A 302 -12.18 22.16 9.61
N GLY A 303 -13.14 22.89 9.03
CA GLY A 303 -12.91 24.19 8.41
C GLY A 303 -12.43 24.10 6.96
N TYR A 304 -12.29 25.26 6.33
CA TYR A 304 -11.99 25.38 4.91
C TYR A 304 -10.49 25.19 4.64
N ILE A 305 -10.16 24.22 3.78
CA ILE A 305 -8.79 23.89 3.40
C ILE A 305 -8.39 24.71 2.18
N ASN A 306 -7.67 25.80 2.41
CA ASN A 306 -7.17 26.69 1.35
C ASN A 306 -5.66 26.50 1.07
N LYS A 307 -5.21 25.26 0.87
CA LYS A 307 -3.79 24.94 0.62
C LYS A 307 -3.66 23.99 -0.57
N ILE A 308 -2.46 23.95 -1.16
CA ILE A 308 -2.12 22.95 -2.18
C ILE A 308 -2.01 21.58 -1.51
N ILE A 309 -2.69 20.58 -2.06
CA ILE A 309 -2.73 19.23 -1.51
C ILE A 309 -1.60 18.40 -2.10
N SER A 310 -0.44 18.45 -1.45
CA SER A 310 0.66 17.49 -1.62
C SER A 310 0.51 16.29 -0.68
N LYS A 311 1.25 15.21 -0.92
CA LYS A 311 1.29 14.03 -0.05
C LYS A 311 1.55 14.36 1.42
N LYS A 312 2.42 15.34 1.69
CA LYS A 312 2.73 15.79 3.05
C LYS A 312 1.55 16.51 3.69
N SER A 313 1.01 17.50 2.99
CA SER A 313 -0.14 18.26 3.49
C SER A 313 -1.38 17.38 3.69
N LEU A 314 -1.58 16.38 2.83
CA LEU A 314 -2.71 15.45 2.92
C LEU A 314 -2.63 14.61 4.21
N ARG A 315 -1.43 14.20 4.62
CA ARG A 315 -1.23 13.49 5.89
C ARG A 315 -1.59 14.37 7.09
N ASP A 316 -1.27 15.67 7.03
CA ASP A 316 -1.60 16.63 8.08
C ASP A 316 -3.12 16.88 8.12
N ILE A 317 -3.76 17.03 6.95
CA ILE A 317 -5.21 17.17 6.81
C ILE A 317 -5.93 15.95 7.40
N ILE A 318 -5.55 14.73 6.99
CA ILE A 318 -6.15 13.49 7.51
C ILE A 318 -5.98 13.43 9.03
N SER A 319 -4.82 13.81 9.56
CA SER A 319 -4.59 13.83 11.01
C SER A 319 -5.50 14.85 11.72
N GLY A 320 -5.80 15.99 11.09
CA GLY A 320 -6.77 16.97 11.57
C GLY A 320 -8.20 16.42 11.58
N VAL A 321 -8.64 15.81 10.47
CA VAL A 321 -9.97 15.21 10.34
C VAL A 321 -10.20 14.13 11.40
N ILE A 322 -9.22 13.25 11.64
CA ILE A 322 -9.31 12.19 12.65
C ILE A 322 -9.51 12.77 14.05
N LYS A 323 -8.79 13.85 14.39
CA LYS A 323 -8.86 14.48 15.71
C LYS A 323 -10.22 15.12 15.99
N VAL A 324 -10.84 15.73 14.98
CA VAL A 324 -12.10 16.46 15.13
C VAL A 324 -13.31 15.55 14.95
N CYS A 325 -13.32 14.76 13.87
CA CYS A 325 -14.51 14.00 13.44
C CYS A 325 -14.47 12.51 13.82
N GLY A 326 -13.31 12.02 14.30
CA GLY A 326 -13.10 10.62 14.61
C GLY A 326 -12.90 9.72 13.38
N VAL A 327 -12.81 8.41 13.63
CA VAL A 327 -12.38 7.40 12.63
C VAL A 327 -13.44 7.15 11.56
N ALA A 328 -14.72 7.02 11.95
CA ALA A 328 -15.80 6.67 11.02
C ALA A 328 -15.98 7.73 9.92
N ARG A 329 -16.07 9.01 10.31
CA ARG A 329 -16.20 10.12 9.36
C ARG A 329 -14.94 10.31 8.52
N THR A 330 -13.77 10.01 9.10
CA THR A 330 -12.52 10.03 8.33
C THR A 330 -12.49 8.97 7.24
N ALA A 331 -13.03 7.77 7.48
CA ALA A 331 -13.12 6.74 6.44
C ALA A 331 -13.98 7.22 5.25
N GLU A 332 -15.11 7.88 5.51
CA GLU A 332 -15.95 8.48 4.46
C GLU A 332 -15.23 9.60 3.70
N PHE A 333 -14.50 10.46 4.42
CA PHE A 333 -13.65 11.49 3.82
C PHE A 333 -12.56 10.89 2.92
N LEU A 334 -11.91 9.81 3.36
CA LEU A 334 -10.88 9.12 2.58
C LEU A 334 -11.43 8.48 1.30
N ASP A 335 -12.62 7.88 1.36
CA ASP A 335 -13.29 7.33 0.18
C ASP A 335 -13.62 8.45 -0.83
N GLY A 336 -14.17 9.58 -0.38
CA GLY A 336 -14.47 10.72 -1.25
C GLY A 336 -13.21 11.36 -1.86
N ILE A 337 -12.16 11.56 -1.07
CA ILE A 337 -10.88 12.10 -1.55
C ILE A 337 -10.21 11.18 -2.58
N LYS A 338 -10.28 9.87 -2.36
CA LYS A 338 -9.80 8.87 -3.33
C LYS A 338 -10.56 9.00 -4.65
N ASP A 339 -11.89 9.03 -4.61
CA ASP A 339 -12.72 9.14 -5.81
C ASP A 339 -12.46 10.45 -6.57
N LEU A 340 -12.36 11.58 -5.85
CA LEU A 340 -12.01 12.87 -6.45
C LEU A 340 -10.61 12.87 -7.05
N GLY A 341 -9.63 12.31 -6.33
CA GLY A 341 -8.25 12.20 -6.80
C GLY A 341 -8.15 11.43 -8.12
N TYR A 342 -8.80 10.27 -8.22
CA TYR A 342 -8.83 9.51 -9.47
C TYR A 342 -9.54 10.26 -10.60
N ARG A 343 -10.70 10.85 -10.32
CA ARG A 343 -11.45 11.60 -11.33
C ARG A 343 -10.65 12.78 -11.87
N MET A 344 -9.99 13.53 -10.99
CA MET A 344 -9.20 14.70 -11.39
C MET A 344 -7.89 14.31 -12.07
N ALA A 345 -7.27 13.21 -11.68
CA ALA A 345 -6.12 12.67 -12.41
C ALA A 345 -6.49 12.29 -13.85
N PHE A 346 -7.67 11.69 -14.05
CA PHE A 346 -8.17 11.36 -15.38
C PHE A 346 -8.53 12.60 -16.20
N VAL A 347 -9.29 13.54 -15.63
CA VAL A 347 -9.70 14.79 -16.31
C VAL A 347 -8.51 15.68 -16.63
N GLY A 348 -7.51 15.73 -15.74
CA GLY A 348 -6.30 16.52 -15.95
C GLY A 348 -5.43 16.03 -17.11
N GLY A 349 -5.62 14.80 -17.59
CA GLY A 349 -4.94 14.28 -18.77
C GLY A 349 -3.41 14.31 -18.66
N LEU A 350 -2.87 14.25 -17.44
CA LEU A 350 -1.44 14.38 -17.18
C LEU A 350 -0.71 13.18 -17.82
N SER A 351 0.21 13.48 -18.73
CA SER A 351 1.03 12.51 -19.44
C SER A 351 2.50 12.80 -19.22
N PHE A 352 3.34 11.80 -19.44
CA PHE A 352 4.79 11.93 -19.40
C PHE A 352 5.32 11.90 -20.82
N ASN A 353 5.75 13.04 -21.34
CA ASN A 353 6.36 13.14 -22.67
C ASN A 353 7.86 13.43 -22.56
N LEU A 354 8.62 13.01 -23.58
CA LEU A 354 10.05 13.37 -23.69
C LEU A 354 10.27 14.89 -23.74
N GLY A 355 9.31 15.65 -24.28
CA GLY A 355 9.39 17.11 -24.32
C GLY A 355 9.29 17.77 -22.93
N ASP A 356 8.70 17.08 -21.96
CA ASP A 356 8.58 17.59 -20.58
C ASP A 356 9.92 17.43 -19.82
N ILE A 357 10.84 16.63 -20.36
CA ILE A 357 12.20 16.42 -19.82
C ILE A 357 13.11 17.52 -20.37
N ILE A 358 13.23 18.60 -19.61
CA ILE A 358 14.05 19.76 -20.00
C ILE A 358 15.50 19.51 -19.61
N ILE A 359 16.40 19.57 -20.59
CA ILE A 359 17.86 19.56 -20.38
C ILE A 359 18.33 21.02 -20.30
N PRO A 360 18.98 21.45 -19.21
CA PRO A 360 19.50 22.82 -19.09
C PRO A 360 20.57 23.12 -20.13
N GLU A 361 20.54 24.29 -20.76
CA GLU A 361 21.56 24.73 -21.71
C GLU A 361 22.93 24.95 -21.03
N GLU A 362 22.92 25.30 -19.73
CA GLU A 362 24.12 25.48 -18.93
C GLU A 362 24.90 24.18 -18.70
N LYS A 363 24.29 23.02 -18.98
CA LYS A 363 24.90 21.70 -18.80
C LYS A 363 26.25 21.58 -19.48
N GLU A 364 26.37 21.98 -20.75
CA GLU A 364 27.63 21.87 -21.49
C GLU A 364 28.72 22.75 -20.88
N LYS A 365 28.36 23.96 -20.45
CA LYS A 365 29.30 24.89 -19.80
C LYS A 365 29.79 24.36 -18.45
N LEU A 366 28.90 23.73 -17.69
CA LEU A 366 29.24 23.13 -16.39
C LEU A 366 30.13 21.89 -16.54
N ILE A 367 29.84 21.05 -17.53
CA ILE A 367 30.68 19.88 -17.84
C ILE A 367 32.07 20.33 -18.26
N GLN A 368 32.17 21.34 -19.13
CA GLN A 368 33.47 21.87 -19.56
C GLN A 368 34.27 22.42 -18.38
N ARG A 369 33.62 23.20 -17.49
CA ARG A 369 34.25 23.70 -16.26
C ARG A 369 34.78 22.56 -15.39
N GLY A 370 34.02 21.47 -15.27
CA GLY A 370 34.44 20.27 -14.54
C GLY A 370 35.66 19.59 -15.18
N TYR A 371 35.74 19.51 -16.51
CA TYR A 371 36.92 19.00 -17.20
C TYR A 371 38.16 19.89 -16.96
N ASP A 372 38.00 21.21 -17.06
CA ASP A 372 39.09 22.17 -16.84
C ASP A 372 39.63 22.09 -15.39
N GLU A 373 38.74 21.93 -14.39
CA GLU A 373 39.11 21.77 -12.99
C GLU A 373 39.85 20.45 -12.73
N VAL A 374 39.39 19.35 -13.33
CA VAL A 374 40.06 18.05 -13.26
C VAL A 374 41.45 18.10 -13.92
N GLU A 375 41.59 18.82 -15.04
CA GLU A 375 42.89 19.00 -15.69
C GLU A 375 43.87 19.74 -14.79
N GLN A 376 43.42 20.79 -14.09
CA GLN A 376 44.24 21.49 -13.08
C GLN A 376 44.67 20.56 -11.94
N ILE A 377 43.76 19.72 -11.42
CA ILE A 377 44.06 18.74 -10.36
C ILE A 377 45.11 17.72 -10.84
N ILE A 378 44.97 17.23 -12.07
CA ILE A 378 45.93 16.29 -12.68
C ILE A 378 47.29 16.97 -12.87
N ASN A 379 47.34 18.23 -13.31
CA ASN A 379 48.59 18.97 -13.46
C ASN A 379 49.30 19.18 -12.11
N ASN A 380 48.56 19.50 -11.05
CA ASN A 380 49.12 19.63 -9.69
C ASN A 380 49.70 18.31 -9.18
N TYR A 381 49.06 17.17 -9.51
CA TYR A 381 49.59 15.84 -9.22
C TYR A 381 50.88 15.54 -10.02
N ASN A 382 50.90 15.85 -11.32
CA ASN A 382 52.07 15.64 -12.18
C ASN A 382 53.29 16.48 -11.76
N MET A 383 53.04 17.67 -11.19
CA MET A 383 54.09 18.53 -10.62
C MET A 383 54.52 18.10 -9.20
N GLY A 384 53.88 17.08 -8.61
CA GLY A 384 54.23 16.52 -7.31
C GLY A 384 53.68 17.29 -6.10
N PHE A 385 52.74 18.22 -6.30
CA PHE A 385 52.15 19.02 -5.21
C PHE A 385 51.08 18.25 -4.40
N THR A 386 50.52 17.17 -4.94
CA THR A 386 49.44 16.40 -4.30
C THR A 386 49.73 14.90 -4.36
N THR A 387 49.19 14.15 -3.39
CA THR A 387 49.26 12.69 -3.39
C THR A 387 48.14 12.09 -4.25
N ASN A 388 48.28 10.82 -4.66
CA ASN A 388 47.25 10.17 -5.49
C ASN A 388 45.89 10.03 -4.76
N ASN A 389 45.91 9.88 -3.44
CA ASN A 389 44.68 9.84 -2.63
C ASN A 389 43.99 11.21 -2.60
N GLU A 390 44.75 12.30 -2.44
CA GLU A 390 44.20 13.66 -2.50
C GLU A 390 43.68 14.00 -3.89
N ARG A 391 44.41 13.63 -4.95
CA ARG A 391 43.95 13.76 -6.33
C ARG A 391 42.60 13.05 -6.54
N TYR A 392 42.48 11.81 -6.07
CA TYR A 392 41.26 11.02 -6.21
C TYR A 392 40.07 11.70 -5.50
N ASN A 393 40.26 12.17 -4.26
CA ASN A 393 39.23 12.87 -3.51
C ASN A 393 38.84 14.20 -4.16
N GLN A 394 39.81 15.00 -4.61
CA GLN A 394 39.57 16.28 -5.28
C GLN A 394 38.80 16.11 -6.60
N VAL A 395 39.12 15.06 -7.38
CA VAL A 395 38.36 14.75 -8.61
C VAL A 395 36.91 14.37 -8.29
N ILE A 396 36.69 13.58 -7.23
CA ILE A 396 35.33 13.24 -6.78
C ILE A 396 34.58 14.49 -6.34
N ASP A 397 35.23 15.37 -5.57
CA ASP A 397 34.64 16.60 -5.06
C ASP A 397 34.25 17.55 -6.19
N ALA A 398 35.12 17.73 -7.19
CA ALA A 398 34.84 18.55 -8.37
C ALA A 398 33.60 18.05 -9.13
N TRP A 399 33.52 16.76 -9.45
CA TRP A 399 32.35 16.19 -10.13
C TRP A 399 31.09 16.22 -9.25
N THR A 400 31.23 16.03 -7.94
CA THR A 400 30.11 16.14 -7.00
C THR A 400 29.55 17.56 -6.98
N HIS A 401 30.42 18.57 -7.02
CA HIS A 401 30.03 19.98 -7.08
C HIS A 401 29.30 20.31 -8.39
N VAL A 402 29.89 19.94 -9.53
CA VAL A 402 29.31 20.15 -10.87
C VAL A 402 27.93 19.49 -10.97
N ASN A 403 27.81 18.24 -10.49
CA ASN A 403 26.54 17.52 -10.51
C ASN A 403 25.48 18.18 -9.62
N ARG A 404 25.86 18.70 -8.44
CA ARG A 404 24.94 19.44 -7.57
C ARG A 404 24.47 20.74 -8.20
N GLU A 405 25.38 21.54 -8.75
CA GLU A 405 25.07 22.80 -9.42
C GLU A 405 24.12 22.58 -10.61
N LEU A 406 24.40 21.57 -11.45
CA LEU A 406 23.52 21.19 -12.55
C LEU A 406 22.13 20.77 -12.06
N SER A 407 22.06 20.01 -10.96
CA SER A 407 20.79 19.57 -10.37
C SER A 407 19.94 20.73 -9.89
N ASP A 408 20.55 21.74 -9.26
CA ASP A 408 19.85 22.91 -8.75
C ASP A 408 19.32 23.78 -9.90
N ILE A 409 20.12 23.98 -10.97
CA ILE A 409 19.67 24.67 -12.18
C ILE A 409 18.50 23.91 -12.82
N LEU A 410 18.63 22.60 -13.01
CA LEU A 410 17.60 21.75 -13.60
C LEU A 410 16.28 21.85 -12.83
N MET A 411 16.33 21.79 -11.49
CA MET A 411 15.14 21.90 -10.65
C MET A 411 14.48 23.28 -10.77
N ASN A 412 15.27 24.35 -10.83
CA ASN A 412 14.75 25.70 -11.02
C ASN A 412 14.10 25.86 -12.41
N THR A 413 14.73 25.35 -13.47
CA THR A 413 14.19 25.40 -14.84
C THR A 413 12.85 24.66 -14.94
N ILE A 414 12.81 23.41 -14.46
CA ILE A 414 11.59 22.58 -14.51
C ILE A 414 10.47 23.15 -13.61
N SER A 415 10.81 23.80 -12.49
CA SER A 415 9.81 24.41 -11.60
C SER A 415 9.11 25.64 -12.19
N ASN A 416 9.80 26.38 -13.06
CA ASN A 416 9.27 27.58 -13.69
C ASN A 416 8.56 27.28 -15.02
N ASP A 417 8.81 26.10 -15.60
CA ASP A 417 8.18 25.66 -16.84
C ASP A 417 6.66 25.54 -16.71
N ASP A 418 5.95 26.13 -17.67
CA ASP A 418 4.50 26.33 -17.65
C ASP A 418 3.91 26.76 -16.29
N GLN A 419 4.58 27.69 -15.58
CA GLN A 419 4.19 28.12 -14.22
C GLN A 419 4.14 26.95 -13.20
N GLY A 420 4.95 25.92 -13.42
CA GLY A 420 5.00 24.69 -12.63
C GLY A 420 3.94 23.66 -13.01
N PHE A 421 3.22 23.81 -14.13
CA PHE A 421 2.29 22.80 -14.64
C PHE A 421 2.96 21.72 -15.51
N ASN A 422 4.29 21.76 -15.63
CA ASN A 422 5.06 20.65 -16.21
C ASN A 422 4.74 19.33 -15.48
N SER A 423 4.35 18.29 -16.24
CA SER A 423 3.93 16.99 -15.70
C SER A 423 5.00 16.33 -14.83
N VAL A 424 6.27 16.39 -15.23
CA VAL A 424 7.40 15.81 -14.49
C VAL A 424 7.61 16.55 -13.17
N TYR A 425 7.54 17.88 -13.22
CA TYR A 425 7.61 18.70 -12.02
C TYR A 425 6.47 18.39 -11.05
N MET A 426 5.24 18.33 -11.55
CA MET A 426 4.06 18.06 -10.74
C MET A 426 4.12 16.69 -10.06
N MET A 427 4.60 15.66 -10.75
CA MET A 427 4.78 14.33 -10.15
C MET A 427 5.77 14.36 -8.96
N LEU A 428 6.85 15.13 -9.10
CA LEU A 428 7.85 15.32 -8.05
C LEU A 428 7.33 16.17 -6.89
N ASP A 429 6.82 17.38 -7.17
CA ASP A 429 6.44 18.36 -6.14
C ASP A 429 5.22 17.90 -5.33
N SER A 430 4.27 17.22 -5.97
CA SER A 430 3.14 16.60 -5.28
C SER A 430 3.57 15.47 -4.33
N GLY A 431 4.76 14.88 -4.54
CA GLY A 431 5.22 13.69 -3.85
C GLY A 431 4.46 12.42 -4.25
N ALA A 432 3.73 12.45 -5.38
CA ALA A 432 2.99 11.32 -5.92
C ALA A 432 3.94 10.20 -6.35
N ARG A 433 4.93 10.53 -7.19
CA ARG A 433 5.91 9.60 -7.74
C ARG A 433 7.15 10.34 -8.20
N GLY A 434 8.32 9.72 -8.01
CA GLY A 434 9.59 10.28 -8.43
C GLY A 434 10.41 10.84 -7.27
N SER A 435 11.73 10.82 -7.43
CA SER A 435 12.67 11.52 -6.56
C SER A 435 13.48 12.54 -7.35
N LYS A 436 14.06 13.52 -6.64
CA LYS A 436 14.97 14.49 -7.26
C LYS A 436 16.13 13.82 -7.98
N GLU A 437 16.63 12.71 -7.43
CA GLU A 437 17.72 11.93 -8.01
C GLU A 437 17.33 11.24 -9.32
N GLN A 438 16.09 10.74 -9.43
CA GLN A 438 15.59 10.11 -10.66
C GLN A 438 15.44 11.13 -11.79
N ILE A 439 14.91 12.33 -11.48
CA ILE A 439 14.81 13.41 -12.47
C ILE A 439 16.21 13.90 -12.87
N ARG A 440 17.13 14.00 -11.91
CA ARG A 440 18.54 14.29 -12.21
C ARG A 440 19.14 13.26 -13.16
N GLN A 441 18.84 11.97 -13.04
CA GLN A 441 19.33 10.95 -13.97
C GLN A 441 18.71 11.06 -15.37
N LEU A 442 17.50 11.62 -15.49
CA LEU A 442 16.81 11.75 -16.77
C LEU A 442 17.31 12.95 -17.59
N SER A 443 17.42 14.13 -16.98
CA SER A 443 17.82 15.37 -17.71
C SER A 443 19.14 15.98 -17.25
N GLY A 444 19.73 15.47 -16.15
CA GLY A 444 21.02 15.92 -15.63
C GLY A 444 22.19 15.13 -16.22
N MET A 445 23.06 14.60 -15.34
CA MET A 445 24.30 13.90 -15.69
C MET A 445 24.36 12.51 -15.07
#